data_AF-A0A2X2HIT6-F1
#
_entry.id   AF-A0A2X2HIT6-F1
#
_cell.length_a   1.000
_cell.length_b   1.000
_cell.length_c   1.000
_cell.angle_alpha   90.00
_cell.angle_beta   90.00
_cell.angle_gamma   90.00
#
_symmetry.space_group_name_H-M   'P 1'
#
loop_
_entity.id
_entity.type
_entity.pdbx_description
1 polymer ?
#
loop_
_entity_poly.entity_id
_entity_poly.type
_entity_poly.pdbx_seq_one_letter_code
_entity_poly.pdbx_strand_id
1 'polypeptide(L)'
;MIFDWDEYSLDLCSDINQLNEYLPLYAFINTHSTMDVSVQDMRMALWFFEYALGQAEDIAIRIRQYTNEYLDNITPPFTKALFTYVKERKYTLLYAGAYGRHRISKKPGWLSVL
;
A
#
# COMPACT_ATOMS: atom_id res chain seq x y z
N MET A 1 4.84 5.58 4.05
CA MET A 1 5.65 6.81 3.81
C MET A 1 7.12 6.46 4.04
N ILE A 2 8.05 7.06 3.30
CA ILE A 2 9.51 6.85 3.49
C ILE A 2 10.10 8.17 3.98
N PHE A 3 10.84 8.15 5.09
CA PHE A 3 11.47 9.34 5.66
C PHE A 3 12.76 8.98 6.44
N ASP A 4 13.59 9.99 6.69
CA ASP A 4 14.75 9.87 7.57
C ASP A 4 14.32 10.04 9.03
N TRP A 5 14.67 9.08 9.88
CA TRP A 5 14.29 9.05 11.29
C TRP A 5 14.86 10.25 12.06
N ASP A 6 16.10 10.63 11.76
CA ASP A 6 16.79 11.69 12.51
C ASP A 6 16.23 13.08 12.19
N GLU A 7 15.61 13.28 11.02
CA GLU A 7 15.09 14.58 10.57
C GLU A 7 13.63 14.82 11.00
N TYR A 8 12.77 13.80 10.95
CA TYR A 8 11.31 13.95 11.15
C TYR A 8 10.74 13.21 12.38
N SER A 9 11.57 12.40 13.06
CA SER A 9 11.33 11.64 14.30
C SER A 9 9.87 11.54 14.79
N LEU A 10 9.53 12.18 15.91
CA LEU A 10 8.33 11.89 16.70
C LEU A 10 7.10 12.69 16.29
N ASP A 11 7.29 13.96 15.92
CA ASP A 11 6.17 14.87 15.62
C ASP A 11 5.39 14.39 14.39
N LEU A 12 6.11 13.97 13.34
CA LEU A 12 5.50 13.42 12.13
C LEU A 12 4.75 12.11 12.42
N CYS A 13 5.33 11.24 13.24
CA CYS A 13 4.69 9.97 13.62
C CYS A 13 3.38 10.21 14.38
N SER A 14 3.35 11.17 15.31
CA SER A 14 2.15 11.52 16.07
C SER A 14 1.04 12.05 15.16
N ASP A 15 1.37 12.97 14.26
CA ASP A 15 0.41 13.55 13.31
C ASP A 15 -0.17 12.50 12.35
N ILE A 16 0.69 11.60 11.85
CA ILE A 16 0.24 10.51 10.97
C ILE A 16 -0.64 9.52 11.74
N ASN A 17 -0.30 9.20 12.98
CA ASN A 17 -1.08 8.28 13.79
C ASN A 17 -2.51 8.79 14.03
N GLN A 18 -2.68 10.10 14.20
CA GLN A 18 -4.01 10.71 14.31
C GLN A 18 -4.84 10.59 13.03
N LEU A 19 -4.19 10.53 11.86
CA LEU A 19 -4.86 10.43 10.56
C LEU A 19 -5.11 8.98 10.14
N ASN A 20 -4.14 8.09 10.34
CA ASN A 20 -4.19 6.70 9.91
C ASN A 20 -3.23 5.82 10.71
N GLU A 21 -3.76 5.16 11.74
CA GLU A 21 -3.01 4.25 12.63
C GLU A 21 -2.39 3.05 11.88
N TYR A 22 -3.01 2.61 10.78
CA TYR A 22 -2.59 1.41 10.05
C TYR A 22 -1.56 1.68 8.96
N LEU A 23 -1.25 2.95 8.67
CA LEU A 23 -0.35 3.30 7.56
C LEU A 23 1.07 2.77 7.82
N PRO A 24 1.66 1.98 6.90
CA PRO A 24 3.04 1.55 7.06
C PRO A 24 4.01 2.71 6.87
N LEU A 25 4.85 2.92 7.88
CA LEU A 25 5.91 3.91 7.95
C LEU A 25 7.25 3.22 7.79
N TYR A 26 8.09 3.75 6.91
CA TYR A 26 9.41 3.24 6.60
C TYR A 26 10.43 4.31 6.97
N ALA A 27 11.06 4.15 8.13
CA ALA A 27 12.05 5.06 8.65
C ALA A 27 13.45 4.55 8.34
N PHE A 28 14.29 5.41 7.81
CA PHE A 28 15.70 5.11 7.66
C PHE A 28 16.46 5.60 8.89
N ILE A 29 17.31 4.74 9.46
CA ILE A 29 18.10 5.04 10.66
C ILE A 29 19.59 5.10 10.33
N ASN A 30 20.30 5.94 11.06
CA ASN A 30 21.74 6.02 11.06
C ASN A 30 22.33 5.31 12.28
N THR A 31 23.62 5.05 12.29
CA THR A 31 24.31 4.33 13.39
C THR A 31 24.27 5.04 14.74
N HIS A 32 23.88 6.32 14.77
CA HIS A 32 23.74 7.14 15.97
C HIS A 32 22.29 7.45 16.35
N SER A 33 21.30 6.97 15.58
CA SER A 33 19.89 7.23 15.84
C SER A 33 19.46 6.58 17.16
N THR A 34 18.92 7.38 18.08
CA THR A 34 18.34 6.88 19.32
C THR A 34 16.90 6.46 19.08
N MET A 35 16.58 5.21 19.40
CA MET A 35 15.21 4.71 19.35
C MET A 35 14.46 5.20 20.59
N ASP A 36 13.62 6.21 20.43
CA ASP A 36 12.80 6.71 21.53
C ASP A 36 11.69 5.71 21.88
N VAL A 37 11.65 5.31 23.15
CA VAL A 37 10.74 4.28 23.70
C VAL A 37 9.26 4.71 23.56
N SER A 38 8.98 6.01 23.47
CA SER A 38 7.62 6.55 23.29
C SER A 38 6.93 6.10 22.00
N VAL A 39 7.70 5.66 21.00
CA VAL A 39 7.19 5.16 19.72
C VAL A 39 6.61 3.75 19.86
N GLN A 40 7.07 2.97 20.85
CA GLN A 40 6.57 1.61 21.10
C GLN A 40 5.14 1.59 21.67
N ASP A 41 4.73 2.66 22.35
CA ASP A 41 3.37 2.78 22.91
C ASP A 41 2.34 3.17 21.84
N MET A 42 2.78 3.69 20.69
CA MET A 42 1.92 4.01 19.57
C MET A 42 1.62 2.75 18.75
N ARG A 43 0.35 2.52 18.41
CA ARG A 43 -0.11 1.38 17.59
C ARG A 43 0.22 1.55 16.10
N MET A 44 1.43 1.99 15.78
CA MET A 44 1.88 2.27 14.42
C MET A 44 2.62 1.09 13.80
N ALA A 45 2.46 0.89 12.49
CA ALA A 45 3.25 -0.04 11.71
C ALA A 45 4.56 0.64 11.23
N LEU A 46 5.53 0.78 12.13
CA LEU A 46 6.84 1.40 11.84
C LEU A 46 7.91 0.35 11.55
N TRP A 47 8.61 0.50 10.43
CA TRP A 47 9.70 -0.36 9.99
C TRP A 47 10.98 0.44 9.80
N PHE A 48 12.08 -0.10 10.32
CA PHE A 48 13.39 0.53 10.25
C PHE A 48 14.27 -0.09 9.17
N PHE A 49 14.95 0.76 8.40
CA PHE A 49 15.93 0.37 7.39
C PHE A 49 17.24 1.11 7.60
N GLU A 50 18.35 0.47 7.26
CA GLU A 50 19.67 1.08 7.31
C GLU A 50 20.06 1.62 5.92
N TYR A 51 20.88 2.67 5.92
CA TYR A 51 21.48 3.19 4.70
C TYR A 51 22.64 2.28 4.24
N ALA A 52 22.33 1.32 3.37
CA ALA A 52 23.31 0.40 2.82
C ALA A 52 23.23 0.29 1.29
N LEU A 53 24.40 0.34 0.64
CA LEU A 53 24.51 0.10 -0.80
C LEU A 53 24.21 -1.38 -1.11
N GLY A 54 23.40 -1.62 -2.15
CA GLY A 54 23.04 -2.98 -2.59
C GLY A 54 21.85 -3.61 -1.88
N GLN A 55 21.31 -3.02 -0.80
CA GLN A 55 20.12 -3.53 -0.10
C GLN A 55 18.79 -3.02 -0.68
N ALA A 56 18.83 -2.13 -1.67
CA ALA A 56 17.65 -1.48 -2.22
C ALA A 56 16.61 -2.49 -2.76
N GLU A 57 17.05 -3.59 -3.37
CA GLU A 57 16.15 -4.61 -3.92
C GLU A 57 15.40 -5.35 -2.81
N ASP A 58 16.12 -5.76 -1.75
CA ASP A 58 15.53 -6.44 -0.60
C ASP A 58 14.56 -5.52 0.16
N ILE A 59 14.92 -4.25 0.34
CA ILE A 59 14.06 -3.23 0.96
C ILE A 59 12.79 -3.05 0.11
N ALA A 60 12.91 -2.96 -1.22
CA ALA A 60 11.76 -2.82 -2.10
C ALA A 60 10.81 -4.03 -2.04
N ILE A 61 11.35 -5.26 -1.93
CA ILE A 61 10.56 -6.48 -1.77
C ILE A 61 9.81 -6.44 -0.43
N ARG A 62 10.48 -6.07 0.67
CA ARG A 62 9.86 -5.95 2.00
C ARG A 62 8.76 -4.90 2.03
N ILE A 63 9.02 -3.71 1.48
CA ILE A 63 8.01 -2.65 1.36
C ILE A 63 6.78 -3.16 0.62
N ARG A 64 6.97 -3.90 -0.49
CA ARG A 64 5.87 -4.48 -1.25
C ARG A 64 5.08 -5.50 -0.43
N GLN A 65 5.76 -6.37 0.32
CA GLN A 65 5.11 -7.36 1.18
C GLN A 65 4.25 -6.68 2.25
N TYR A 66 4.81 -5.72 2.99
CA TYR A 66 4.08 -4.99 4.02
C TYR A 66 2.94 -4.13 3.46
N THR A 67 3.11 -3.58 2.26
CA THR A 67 2.02 -2.85 1.58
C THR A 67 0.88 -3.79 1.22
N ASN A 68 1.18 -5.02 0.78
CA ASN A 68 0.15 -6.02 0.50
C ASN A 68 -0.57 -6.45 1.78
N GLU A 69 0.15 -6.66 2.89
CA GLU A 69 -0.45 -6.96 4.19
C GLU A 69 -1.35 -5.82 4.67
N TYR A 70 -0.90 -4.57 4.53
CA TYR A 70 -1.71 -3.39 4.83
C TYR A 70 -3.01 -3.38 4.02
N LEU A 71 -2.90 -3.55 2.69
CA LEU A 71 -4.06 -3.62 1.80
C LEU A 71 -5.02 -4.75 2.19
N ASP A 72 -4.48 -5.90 2.55
CA ASP A 72 -5.25 -7.06 2.97
C ASP A 72 -5.98 -6.84 4.29
N ASN A 73 -5.41 -6.07 5.21
CA ASN A 73 -6.01 -5.73 6.50
C ASN A 73 -7.12 -4.68 6.37
N ILE A 74 -6.95 -3.68 5.51
CA ILE A 74 -7.97 -2.62 5.34
C ILE A 74 -9.10 -3.02 4.38
N THR A 75 -8.87 -3.98 3.48
CA THR A 75 -9.85 -4.34 2.45
C THR A 75 -10.85 -5.36 3.01
N PRO A 76 -12.17 -5.07 2.99
CA PRO A 76 -13.18 -6.02 3.42
C PRO A 76 -13.14 -7.32 2.60
N PRO A 77 -13.49 -8.47 3.22
CA PRO A 77 -13.32 -9.79 2.61
C PRO A 77 -14.07 -9.95 1.27
N PHE A 78 -15.25 -9.33 1.14
CA PHE A 78 -16.02 -9.34 -0.10
C PHE A 78 -15.30 -8.60 -1.23
N THR A 79 -14.81 -7.39 -0.96
CA THR A 79 -14.09 -6.58 -1.96
C THR A 79 -12.79 -7.24 -2.37
N LYS A 80 -12.08 -7.88 -1.43
CA LYS A 80 -10.87 -8.66 -1.72
C LYS A 80 -11.17 -9.80 -2.68
N ALA A 81 -12.21 -10.60 -2.40
CA ALA A 81 -12.64 -11.69 -3.27
C ALA A 81 -13.06 -11.17 -4.66
N LEU A 82 -13.77 -10.04 -4.72
CA LEU A 82 -14.18 -9.42 -5.98
C LEU A 82 -12.98 -8.95 -6.82
N PHE A 83 -12.01 -8.28 -6.20
CA PHE A 83 -10.80 -7.84 -6.90
C PHE A 83 -9.94 -9.00 -7.38
N THR A 84 -9.80 -10.05 -6.56
CA THR A 84 -9.13 -11.29 -6.96
C THR A 84 -9.85 -11.94 -8.14
N TYR A 85 -11.17 -12.04 -8.09
CA TYR A 85 -11.98 -12.58 -9.18
C TYR A 85 -11.80 -11.81 -10.50
N VAL A 86 -11.80 -10.47 -10.44
CA VAL A 86 -11.57 -9.62 -11.61
C VAL A 86 -10.15 -9.75 -12.15
N LYS A 87 -9.14 -9.82 -11.28
CA LYS A 87 -7.73 -9.99 -11.67
C LYS A 87 -7.48 -11.36 -12.30
N GLU A 88 -8.03 -12.42 -11.73
CA GLU A 88 -7.81 -13.78 -12.20
C GLU A 88 -8.51 -14.08 -13.53
N ARG A 89 -9.55 -13.31 -13.93
CA ARG A 89 -10.30 -13.46 -15.19
C ARG A 89 -10.76 -14.91 -15.49
N LYS A 90 -10.82 -15.78 -14.48
CA LYS A 90 -10.93 -17.24 -14.68
C LYS A 90 -12.32 -17.75 -15.03
N TYR A 91 -13.36 -16.92 -14.96
CA TYR A 91 -14.70 -17.33 -15.37
C TYR A 91 -15.38 -16.23 -16.20
N THR A 92 -15.63 -16.55 -17.46
CA THR A 92 -16.56 -15.83 -18.32
C THR A 92 -17.92 -15.82 -17.61
N LEU A 93 -18.34 -14.67 -17.09
CA LEU A 93 -19.68 -14.48 -16.54
C LEU A 93 -20.72 -14.94 -17.57
N LEU A 94 -21.34 -16.09 -17.32
CA LEU A 94 -22.33 -16.68 -18.23
C LEU A 94 -23.67 -15.94 -18.21
N TYR A 95 -23.93 -15.04 -17.25
CA TYR A 95 -25.12 -14.20 -17.25
C TYR A 95 -24.84 -12.79 -16.68
N ALA A 96 -24.13 -11.97 -17.46
CA ALA A 96 -24.29 -10.52 -17.42
C ALA A 96 -23.96 -9.99 -18.83
N GLY A 97 -24.98 -9.51 -19.54
CA GLY A 97 -24.95 -9.13 -20.96
C GLY A 97 -24.09 -7.91 -21.33
N ALA A 98 -22.94 -7.74 -20.69
CA ALA A 98 -21.92 -6.77 -21.04
C ALA A 98 -20.55 -7.34 -20.66
N TYR A 99 -20.01 -8.20 -21.54
CA TYR A 99 -18.63 -8.67 -21.50
C TYR A 99 -17.70 -7.49 -21.20
N GLY A 100 -17.08 -7.52 -20.02
CA GLY A 100 -16.21 -6.47 -19.50
C GLY A 100 -15.38 -5.82 -20.61
N ARG A 101 -15.72 -4.56 -20.91
CA ARG A 101 -15.16 -3.69 -21.98
C ARG A 101 -15.15 -4.22 -23.42
N HIS A 102 -15.35 -5.50 -23.67
CA HIS A 102 -15.27 -6.07 -25.02
C HIS A 102 -16.44 -5.63 -25.90
N ARG A 103 -17.60 -5.32 -25.29
CA ARG A 103 -18.77 -4.79 -26.02
C ARG A 103 -18.70 -3.27 -26.24
N ILE A 104 -17.98 -2.52 -25.40
CA ILE A 104 -17.80 -1.06 -25.54
C ILE A 104 -16.83 -0.76 -26.67
N SER A 105 -15.74 -1.53 -26.78
CA SER A 105 -14.73 -1.34 -27.85
C SER A 105 -15.24 -1.65 -29.27
N LYS A 106 -16.34 -2.40 -29.42
CA LYS A 106 -16.86 -2.83 -30.73
C LYS A 106 -17.97 -1.95 -31.29
N LYS A 107 -18.36 -0.86 -30.61
CA LYS A 107 -19.32 0.10 -31.15
C LYS A 107 -18.59 1.30 -31.77
N PRO A 108 -18.53 1.43 -33.11
CA PRO A 108 -18.12 2.66 -33.75
C PRO A 108 -19.25 3.68 -33.53
N GLY A 109 -19.10 4.58 -32.56
CA GLY A 109 -20.14 5.57 -32.28
C GLY A 109 -20.09 6.29 -30.93
N TRP A 110 -19.12 5.99 -30.07
CA TRP A 110 -18.87 6.82 -28.88
C TRP A 110 -17.64 7.70 -29.17
N LEU A 111 -17.82 8.56 -30.17
CA LEU A 111 -16.96 9.69 -30.44
C LEU A 111 -17.23 10.77 -29.38
N SER A 112 -16.17 11.42 -28.90
CA SER A 112 -16.21 12.60 -28.05
C SER A 112 -17.32 13.57 -28.42
N VAL A 113 -18.12 13.99 -27.43
CA VAL A 113 -18.78 15.29 -27.44
C VAL A 113 -18.82 15.81 -26.00
N LEU A 114 -18.04 16.89 -25.80
CA LEU A 114 -17.89 17.78 -24.64
C LEU A 114 -17.11 17.23 -23.44
#